data_AF-A0AAX2M5D9-F1
#
_entry.id   AF-A0AAX2M5D9-F1
#
_cell.length_a   1.000
_cell.length_b   1.000
_cell.length_c   1.000
_cell.angle_alpha   90.00
_cell.angle_beta   90.00
_cell.angle_gamma   90.00
#
_symmetry.space_group_name_H-M   'P 1'
#
loop_
_entity.id
_entity.type
_entity.pdbx_description
1 polymer ?
#
loop_
_entity_poly.entity_id
_entity_poly.type
_entity_poly.pdbx_seq_one_letter_code
_entity_poly.pdbx_strand_id
1 'polypeptide(L)'
;MLGEGEWKTKKYGAEYRRQWRKVHLGIDAETLQIRAIEATDNRQGDAQMLPSLLTQIPADEPIAPCASSQASPWTPSRTKPPC
;
A
#
# COMPACT_ATOMS: atom_id res chain seq x y z
N MET A 1 -12.10 -32.86 27.54
CA MET A 1 -12.43 -31.63 26.78
C MET A 1 -11.17 -31.26 26.02
N LEU A 2 -11.19 -31.18 24.69
CA LEU A 2 -10.02 -30.74 23.92
C LEU A 2 -9.92 -29.21 24.02
N GLY A 3 -8.72 -28.68 24.26
CA GLY A 3 -8.50 -27.23 24.23
C GLY A 3 -8.73 -26.67 22.81
N GLU A 4 -9.02 -25.38 22.69
CA GLU A 4 -9.38 -24.74 21.40
C GLU A 4 -8.34 -25.02 20.30
N GLY A 5 -7.04 -24.96 20.65
CA GLY A 5 -5.94 -25.29 19.73
C GLY A 5 -5.87 -26.77 19.34
N GLU A 6 -6.17 -27.69 20.26
CA GLU A 6 -6.16 -29.14 19.99
C GLU A 6 -7.35 -29.55 19.13
N TRP A 7 -8.52 -28.95 19.37
CA TRP A 7 -9.71 -29.15 18.54
C TRP A 7 -9.51 -28.58 17.12
N LYS A 8 -8.97 -27.35 17.01
CA LYS A 8 -8.71 -26.69 15.73
C LYS A 8 -7.67 -27.45 14.90
N THR A 9 -6.62 -27.96 15.53
CA THR A 9 -5.60 -28.80 14.87
C THR A 9 -6.19 -30.14 14.42
N LYS A 10 -7.06 -30.76 15.23
CA LYS A 10 -7.74 -32.02 14.88
C LYS A 10 -8.73 -31.85 13.73
N LYS A 11 -9.37 -30.68 13.59
CA LYS A 11 -10.34 -30.38 12.53
C LYS A 11 -9.69 -29.94 11.22
N TYR A 12 -8.61 -29.15 11.30
CA TYR A 12 -8.06 -28.45 10.13
C TYR A 12 -6.58 -28.75 9.86
N GLY A 13 -5.95 -29.64 10.63
CA GLY A 13 -4.53 -29.95 10.54
C GLY A 13 -3.65 -28.90 11.23
N ALA A 14 -2.33 -29.06 11.12
CA ALA A 14 -1.37 -28.09 11.65
C ALA A 14 -1.55 -26.74 10.95
N GLU A 15 -1.68 -25.66 11.73
CA GLU A 15 -1.91 -24.32 11.22
C GLU A 15 -0.67 -23.82 10.46
N TYR A 16 -0.80 -23.65 9.14
CA TYR A 16 0.21 -22.94 8.34
C TYR A 16 0.29 -21.49 8.83
N ARG A 17 1.51 -20.96 9.05
CA ARG A 17 1.71 -19.61 9.58
C ARG A 17 1.16 -18.57 8.59
N ARG A 18 -0.03 -18.03 8.88
CA ARG A 18 -0.64 -16.95 8.11
C ARG A 18 0.22 -15.69 8.24
N GLN A 19 0.53 -15.05 7.12
CA GLN A 19 1.19 -13.75 7.09
C GLN A 19 0.22 -12.72 6.54
N TRP A 20 0.13 -11.57 7.20
CA TRP A 20 -0.58 -10.41 6.68
C TRP A 20 0.19 -9.82 5.50
N ARG A 21 -0.54 -9.40 4.46
CA ARG A 21 -0.03 -8.63 3.33
C ARG A 21 -0.61 -7.22 3.41
N LYS A 22 0.18 -6.22 3.04
CA LYS A 22 -0.28 -4.83 2.95
C LYS A 22 -0.76 -4.58 1.53
N VAL A 23 -1.87 -3.87 1.39
CA VAL A 23 -2.38 -3.42 0.10
C VAL A 23 -2.45 -1.90 0.15
N HIS A 24 -1.69 -1.24 -0.73
CA HIS A 24 -1.66 0.20 -0.90
C HIS A 24 -2.61 0.56 -2.05
N LEU A 25 -3.53 1.48 -1.79
CA LEU A 25 -4.56 1.89 -2.76
C LEU A 25 -4.48 3.40 -2.98
N GLY A 26 -4.34 3.81 -4.24
CA GLY A 26 -4.56 5.19 -4.67
C GLY A 26 -6.00 5.33 -5.16
N ILE A 27 -6.80 6.13 -4.47
CA ILE A 27 -8.21 6.36 -4.80
C ILE A 27 -8.40 7.83 -5.18
N ASP A 28 -9.09 8.04 -6.29
CA ASP A 28 -9.53 9.36 -6.73
C ASP A 28 -10.66 9.87 -5.82
N ALA A 29 -10.49 11.06 -5.25
CA ALA A 29 -11.42 11.58 -4.23
C ALA A 29 -12.79 11.98 -4.79
N GLU A 30 -12.87 12.30 -6.09
CA GLU A 30 -14.11 12.79 -6.72
C GLU A 30 -14.90 11.63 -7.31
N THR A 31 -14.22 10.69 -7.97
CA THR A 31 -14.84 9.58 -8.70
C THR A 31 -14.88 8.29 -7.88
N LEU A 32 -14.13 8.21 -6.78
CA LEU A 32 -13.92 7.02 -5.95
C LEU A 32 -13.32 5.82 -6.73
N GLN A 33 -12.71 6.09 -7.89
CA GLN A 33 -12.06 5.05 -8.69
C GLN A 33 -10.68 4.72 -8.12
N ILE A 34 -10.32 3.44 -8.17
CA ILE A 34 -8.98 2.97 -7.84
C ILE A 34 -8.06 3.30 -9.02
N ARG A 35 -7.08 4.17 -8.81
CA ARG A 35 -6.12 4.61 -9.83
C ARG A 35 -4.76 3.93 -9.71
N ALA A 36 -4.41 3.44 -8.53
CA ALA A 36 -3.18 2.71 -8.29
C ALA A 36 -3.39 1.62 -7.24
N ILE A 37 -2.73 0.47 -7.41
CA ILE A 37 -2.77 -0.64 -6.47
C ILE A 37 -1.39 -1.28 -6.35
N GLU A 38 -1.00 -1.61 -5.12
CA GLU A 38 0.21 -2.38 -4.90
C GLU A 38 0.09 -3.25 -3.65
N ALA A 39 0.41 -4.54 -3.79
CA ALA A 39 0.36 -5.50 -2.69
C ALA A 39 1.79 -5.87 -2.28
N THR A 40 2.12 -5.64 -1.00
CA THR A 40 3.46 -5.87 -0.45
C THR A 40 3.44 -6.81 0.74
N ASP A 41 4.63 -7.29 1.12
CA ASP A 41 4.80 -7.95 2.40
C ASP A 41 4.72 -6.94 3.56
N ASN A 42 4.68 -7.43 4.80
CA ASN A 42 4.49 -6.59 5.98
C ASN A 42 5.73 -5.75 6.37
N ARG A 43 6.89 -5.99 5.75
CA ARG A 43 8.17 -5.31 6.00
C ARG A 43 8.28 -4.01 5.22
N GLN A 44 7.55 -3.87 4.11
CA GLN A 44 7.55 -2.63 3.33
C GLN A 44 6.76 -1.53 4.07
N GLY A 45 7.33 -0.32 4.10
CA GLY A 45 6.70 0.87 4.68
C GLY A 45 5.94 1.67 3.63
N ASP A 46 4.86 2.34 4.04
CA ASP A 46 3.90 2.97 3.10
C ASP A 46 4.55 4.06 2.25
N ALA A 47 5.45 4.86 2.84
CA ALA A 47 6.17 5.90 2.11
C ALA A 47 7.11 5.36 1.02
N GLN A 48 7.58 4.11 1.14
CA GLN A 48 8.41 3.48 0.11
C GLN A 48 7.60 3.08 -1.12
N MET A 49 6.29 2.87 -0.97
CA MET A 49 5.41 2.45 -2.06
C MET A 49 4.84 3.61 -2.85
N LEU A 50 4.89 4.82 -2.30
CA LEU A 50 4.37 6.03 -2.94
C LEU A 50 4.91 6.26 -4.37
N PRO A 51 6.23 6.14 -4.66
CA PRO A 51 6.73 6.32 -6.02
C PRO A 51 6.15 5.31 -7.00
N SER A 52 6.03 4.04 -6.59
CA SER A 52 5.49 2.97 -7.43
C SER A 52 4.01 3.21 -7.76
N LEU A 53 3.21 3.63 -6.79
CA LEU A 53 1.81 4.03 -7.02
C LEU A 53 1.68 5.22 -7.98
N LEU A 54 2.55 6.23 -7.86
CA LEU A 54 2.53 7.40 -8.74
C LEU A 54 2.95 7.09 -10.20
N THR A 55 3.57 5.94 -10.47
CA THR A 55 3.86 5.53 -11.86
C THR A 55 2.66 4.90 -12.56
N GLN A 56 1.65 4.46 -11.82
CA GLN A 56 0.43 3.85 -12.39
C GLN A 56 -0.59 4.90 -12.85
N ILE A 57 -0.48 6.13 -12.32
CA ILE A 57 -1.35 7.25 -12.68
C ILE A 57 -0.79 7.97 -13.93
N PRO A 58 -1.63 8.30 -14.93
CA PRO A 58 -1.21 9.06 -16.09
C PRO A 58 -0.56 10.40 -15.73
N ALA A 59 0.50 10.78 -16.45
CA ALA A 59 1.29 11.98 -16.12
C ALA A 59 0.59 13.31 -16.46
N ASP A 60 -0.44 13.25 -17.30
CA ASP A 60 -1.32 14.35 -17.69
C ASP A 60 -2.37 14.68 -16.62
N GLU A 61 -2.53 13.82 -15.62
CA GLU A 61 -3.51 13.99 -14.56
C GLU A 61 -2.93 14.82 -13.38
N PRO A 62 -3.65 15.84 -12.88
CA PRO A 62 -3.20 16.63 -11.75
C PRO A 62 -3.25 15.81 -10.46
N ILE A 63 -2.10 15.68 -9.79
CA ILE A 63 -2.00 14.99 -8.49
C ILE A 63 -1.77 16.02 -7.40
N ALA A 64 -2.66 16.04 -6.40
CA ALA A 64 -2.50 16.89 -5.22
C ALA A 64 -1.29 16.44 -4.37
N PRO A 65 -0.62 17.36 -3.66
CA PRO A 65 0.47 17.00 -2.75
C PRO A 65 -0.01 16.01 -1.69
N CYS A 66 0.66 14.86 -1.56
CA CYS A 66 0.38 13.90 -0.48
C CYS A 66 1.51 13.92 0.55
N ALA A 67 1.16 13.87 1.85
CA ALA A 67 2.13 13.68 2.92
C ALA A 67 2.27 12.18 3.22
N SER A 68 3.49 11.66 3.17
CA SER A 68 3.83 10.34 3.71
C SER A 68 4.80 10.53 4.88
N SER A 69 4.82 9.60 5.84
CA SER A 69 5.60 9.73 7.08
C SER A 69 7.12 9.80 6.87
N GLN A 70 7.62 9.48 5.67
CA GLN A 70 9.00 9.74 5.25
C GLN A 70 9.04 10.84 4.18
N ALA A 71 8.35 11.94 4.42
CA ALA A 71 8.53 13.16 3.63
C ALA A 71 9.88 13.78 4.01
N SER A 72 10.92 13.54 3.21
CA SER A 72 12.07 14.44 3.17
C SER A 72 11.59 15.83 2.74
N PRO A 73 12.23 16.94 3.15
CA PRO A 73 11.82 18.29 2.77
C PRO A 73 12.22 18.56 1.31
N TRP A 74 11.58 17.88 0.37
CA TRP A 74 11.63 18.22 -1.04
C TRP A 74 10.28 17.89 -1.65
N THR A 75 9.65 18.95 -2.16
CA THR A 75 8.34 18.94 -2.82
C THR A 75 8.29 17.88 -3.92
N PRO A 76 7.21 17.08 -4.02
CA PRO A 76 7.01 16.20 -5.17
C PRO A 76 6.53 17.05 -6.35
N SER A 77 7.42 17.86 -6.94
CA SER A 77 7.18 18.52 -8.23
C SER A 77 7.86 17.72 -9.33
N ARG A 78 7.06 17.08 -10.20
CA ARG A 78 7.55 16.34 -11.37
C ARG A 78 8.10 17.26 -12.47
N THR A 79 7.73 18.53 -12.44
CA THR A 79 8.29 19.56 -13.33
C THR A 79 9.48 20.22 -12.67
N LYS A 80 10.67 20.01 -13.25
CA LYS A 80 11.82 20.88 -13.03
C LYS A 80 11.43 22.29 -13.50
N PRO A 81 11.46 23.33 -12.65
CA PRO A 81 11.23 24.68 -13.14
C PRO A 81 12.30 25.04 -14.19
N PRO A 82 11.95 25.72 -15.29
CA PRO A 82 12.92 26.19 -16.26
C PRO A 82 13.78 27.32 -15.65
N CYS A 83 15.11 27.13 -15.76
CA CYS A 83 16.25 27.94 -15.31
C CYS A 83 16.22 28.44 -13.85
#